data_AF-D9SP86-F1
#
_entry.id   AF-D9SP86-F1
#
_cell.length_a   1.000
_cell.length_b   1.000
_cell.length_c   1.000
_cell.angle_alpha   90.00
_cell.angle_beta   90.00
_cell.angle_gamma   90.00
#
_symmetry.space_group_name_H-M   'P 1'
#
loop_
_entity.id
_entity.type
_entity.pdbx_description
1 polymer ?
#
loop_
_entity_poly.entity_id
_entity_poly.type
_entity_poly.pdbx_seq_one_letter_code
_entity_poly.pdbx_strand_id
1 'polypeptide(L)'
;MVNSIKNDYSKSIYQTQKNTEIRKLFVGEKKPKLSVEEESKISAEEDAILYEKLKSYGYTKEMFDNLIKTGYTFPPHNAPGSVRRAWRQIWDSASPEMKDKMRSFTSMFYGFERDYPNYMSNIQNDIKGYFNLIEDLYSHIQQYNADGDLQAQKQYRWYNEVLELFTTELEKFT
;
A
#
# COMPACT_ATOMS: atom_id res chain seq x y z
N MET A 1 -13.36 -20.36 -10.23
CA MET A 1 -11.98 -20.72 -10.56
C MET A 1 -11.25 -19.44 -10.91
N VAL A 2 -10.33 -19.00 -10.03
CA VAL A 2 -9.59 -17.74 -10.17
C VAL A 2 -8.40 -18.01 -11.09
N ASN A 3 -8.41 -17.39 -12.28
CA ASN A 3 -7.27 -17.45 -13.19
C ASN A 3 -6.19 -16.50 -12.68
N SER A 4 -5.20 -17.10 -12.00
CA SER A 4 -3.87 -16.52 -11.81
C SER A 4 -3.36 -16.01 -13.16
N ILE A 5 -3.02 -14.72 -13.20
CA ILE A 5 -2.36 -14.06 -14.33
C ILE A 5 -1.01 -14.77 -14.52
N LYS A 6 -0.96 -15.72 -15.47
CA LYS A 6 0.27 -16.38 -15.89
C LYS A 6 0.90 -15.56 -17.01
N ASN A 7 1.99 -14.89 -16.64
CA ASN A 7 3.22 -14.70 -17.40
C ASN A 7 3.15 -14.70 -18.93
N ASP A 8 3.41 -13.54 -19.51
CA ASP A 8 4.16 -13.47 -20.77
C ASP A 8 5.17 -12.30 -20.74
N TYR A 9 6.32 -12.53 -20.09
CA TYR A 9 7.47 -11.62 -20.14
C TYR A 9 8.76 -12.42 -20.30
N SER A 10 9.01 -12.89 -21.52
CA SER A 10 10.21 -13.64 -21.91
C SER A 10 11.45 -12.77 -22.13
N LYS A 11 11.60 -11.63 -21.43
CA LYS A 11 12.80 -10.79 -21.49
C LYS A 11 13.08 -10.12 -20.16
N SER A 12 13.84 -10.79 -19.29
CA SER A 12 14.92 -10.18 -18.50
C SER A 12 15.38 -11.15 -17.40
N ILE A 13 16.45 -11.88 -17.70
CA ILE A 13 17.13 -12.78 -16.75
C ILE A 13 17.73 -11.97 -15.56
N TYR A 14 17.86 -10.63 -15.71
CA TYR A 14 18.26 -9.71 -14.64
C TYR A 14 17.10 -9.25 -13.74
N GLN A 15 15.85 -9.20 -14.24
CA GLN A 15 14.67 -8.90 -13.43
C GLN A 15 14.31 -10.06 -12.50
N THR A 16 14.66 -11.30 -12.88
CA THR A 16 14.38 -12.48 -12.06
C THR A 16 15.15 -12.47 -10.74
N GLN A 17 16.38 -11.97 -10.67
CA GLN A 17 17.19 -12.05 -9.44
C GLN A 17 16.71 -11.09 -8.34
N LYS A 18 16.39 -9.83 -8.67
CA LYS A 18 15.86 -8.87 -7.67
C LYS A 18 14.44 -9.23 -7.22
N ASN A 19 13.61 -9.74 -8.14
CA ASN A 19 12.30 -10.30 -7.80
C ASN A 19 12.41 -11.60 -6.99
N THR A 20 13.51 -12.34 -7.06
CA THR A 20 13.70 -13.56 -6.25
C THR A 20 14.11 -13.23 -4.80
N GLU A 21 14.87 -12.16 -4.56
CA GLU A 21 15.17 -11.72 -3.18
C GLU A 21 13.95 -11.09 -2.50
N ILE A 22 13.18 -10.28 -3.22
CA ILE A 22 11.87 -9.79 -2.76
C ILE A 22 10.98 -11.01 -2.49
N ARG A 23 10.74 -11.91 -3.45
CA ARG A 23 9.91 -13.12 -3.25
C ARG A 23 10.38 -14.00 -2.09
N LYS A 24 11.68 -14.13 -1.83
CA LYS A 24 12.21 -14.89 -0.67
C LYS A 24 11.82 -14.27 0.69
N LEU A 25 11.53 -12.97 0.75
CA LEU A 25 10.94 -12.33 1.94
C LEU A 25 9.47 -12.72 2.17
N PHE A 26 8.73 -13.11 1.11
CA PHE A 26 7.30 -13.45 1.16
C PHE A 26 6.99 -14.95 1.29
N VAL A 27 7.97 -15.86 1.13
CA VAL A 27 7.79 -17.33 1.32
C VAL A 27 8.03 -17.78 2.76
N GLY A 28 7.75 -16.92 3.74
CA GLY A 28 7.53 -17.35 5.12
C GLY A 28 6.04 -17.30 5.40
N GLU A 29 5.46 -18.37 5.96
CA GLU A 29 4.16 -18.29 6.62
C GLU A 29 4.28 -17.36 7.85
N LYS A 30 4.44 -16.06 7.64
CA LYS A 30 4.38 -15.07 8.70
C LYS A 30 2.91 -15.02 9.13
N LYS A 31 2.58 -15.74 10.20
CA LYS A 31 1.28 -15.62 10.87
C LYS A 31 1.15 -14.17 11.37
N PRO A 32 -0.03 -13.55 11.29
CA PRO A 32 -0.24 -12.25 11.91
C PRO A 32 0.20 -12.32 13.37
N LYS A 33 1.03 -11.38 13.83
CA LYS A 33 1.38 -11.29 15.26
C LYS A 33 0.17 -10.92 16.12
N LEU A 34 -0.84 -10.32 15.50
CA LEU A 34 -2.00 -9.75 16.17
C LEU A 34 -3.18 -10.72 16.20
N SER A 35 -3.82 -10.80 17.35
CA SER A 35 -5.18 -11.33 17.51
C SER A 35 -6.21 -10.41 16.84
N VAL A 36 -7.42 -10.92 16.61
CA VAL A 36 -8.54 -10.15 16.06
C VAL A 36 -8.89 -8.98 16.99
N GLU A 37 -8.84 -9.19 18.30
CA GLU A 37 -9.11 -8.17 19.31
C GLU A 37 -8.06 -7.05 19.30
N GLU A 38 -6.77 -7.39 19.13
CA GLU A 38 -5.71 -6.39 19.00
C GLU A 38 -5.85 -5.57 17.73
N GLU A 39 -6.12 -6.21 16.59
CA GLU A 39 -6.35 -5.51 15.33
C GLU A 39 -7.57 -4.58 15.39
N SER A 40 -8.65 -5.00 16.08
CA SER A 40 -9.82 -4.15 16.30
C SER A 40 -9.51 -2.93 17.16
N LYS A 41 -8.66 -3.06 18.19
CA LYS A 41 -8.21 -1.93 19.03
C LYS A 41 -7.38 -0.95 18.22
N ILE A 42 -6.42 -1.45 17.45
CA ILE A 42 -5.58 -0.63 16.56
C ILE A 42 -6.48 0.13 15.57
N SER A 43 -7.48 -0.53 14.99
CA SER A 43 -8.41 0.10 14.05
C SER A 43 -9.18 1.25 14.70
N ALA A 44 -9.69 1.06 15.92
CA ALA A 44 -10.39 2.11 16.66
C ALA A 44 -9.47 3.29 17.03
N GLU A 45 -8.22 3.02 17.38
CA GLU A 45 -7.21 4.05 17.65
C GLU A 45 -6.91 4.89 16.40
N GLU A 46 -6.69 4.24 15.25
CA GLU A 46 -6.42 4.96 13.99
C GLU A 46 -7.64 5.77 13.51
N ASP A 47 -8.86 5.26 13.72
CA ASP A 47 -10.10 6.01 13.44
C ASP A 47 -10.21 7.25 14.32
N ALA A 48 -9.91 7.14 15.61
CA ALA A 48 -9.93 8.27 16.52
C ALA A 48 -8.89 9.34 16.15
N ILE A 49 -7.67 8.92 15.80
CA ILE A 49 -6.60 9.83 15.34
C ILE A 49 -7.03 10.58 14.08
N LEU A 50 -7.56 9.86 13.08
CA LEU A 50 -8.01 10.45 11.83
C LEU A 50 -9.19 11.40 12.07
N TYR A 51 -10.17 11.00 12.89
CA TYR A 51 -11.33 11.83 13.19
C TYR A 51 -10.95 13.14 13.86
N GLU A 52 -10.11 13.12 14.90
CA GLU A 52 -9.69 14.35 15.57
C GLU A 52 -8.91 15.29 14.64
N LYS A 53 -8.08 14.73 13.74
CA LYS A 53 -7.43 15.52 12.68
C LYS A 53 -8.44 16.17 11.75
N LEU A 54 -9.42 15.41 11.24
CA LEU A 54 -10.41 15.94 10.29
C LEU A 54 -11.40 16.91 10.93
N LYS A 55 -11.74 16.69 12.20
CA LYS A 55 -12.53 17.61 13.01
C LYS A 55 -11.87 18.98 13.12
N SER A 56 -10.54 19.05 13.19
CA SER A 56 -9.80 20.32 13.14
C SER A 56 -9.96 21.06 11.80
N TYR A 57 -10.35 20.35 10.74
CA TYR A 57 -10.69 20.91 9.42
C TYR A 57 -12.21 21.09 9.22
N GLY A 58 -13.01 20.95 10.27
CA GLY A 58 -14.46 21.16 10.23
C GLY A 58 -15.29 19.95 9.82
N TYR A 59 -14.71 18.74 9.77
CA TYR A 59 -15.50 17.53 9.48
C TYR A 59 -16.43 17.18 10.64
N THR A 60 -17.68 16.86 10.31
CA THR A 60 -18.63 16.26 11.26
C THR A 60 -18.41 14.75 11.37
N LYS A 61 -19.03 14.12 12.38
CA LYS A 61 -19.01 12.65 12.52
C LYS A 61 -19.63 11.96 11.31
N GLU A 62 -20.72 12.48 10.76
CA GLU A 62 -21.35 11.94 9.54
C GLU A 62 -20.43 12.02 8.32
N MET A 63 -19.73 13.15 8.13
CA MET A 63 -18.74 13.31 7.06
C MET A 63 -17.58 12.33 7.22
N PHE A 64 -17.12 12.11 8.46
CA PHE A 64 -16.10 11.12 8.76
C PHE A 64 -16.58 9.69 8.44
N ASP A 65 -17.77 9.31 8.88
CA ASP A 65 -18.32 7.97 8.63
C ASP A 65 -18.53 7.72 7.13
N ASN A 66 -18.88 8.76 6.35
CA ASN A 66 -18.92 8.68 4.89
C ASN A 66 -17.51 8.54 4.29
N LEU A 67 -16.53 9.33 4.77
CA LEU A 67 -15.14 9.26 4.32
C LEU A 67 -14.52 7.87 4.55
N ILE A 68 -14.79 7.23 5.68
CA ILE A 68 -14.30 5.86 5.94
C ILE A 68 -14.81 4.87 4.89
N LYS A 69 -16.02 5.08 4.36
CA LYS A 69 -16.66 4.18 3.38
C LYS A 69 -16.28 4.48 1.94
N THR A 70 -16.12 5.75 1.59
CA THR A 70 -16.02 6.19 0.19
C THR A 70 -14.75 6.97 -0.13
N GLY A 71 -13.90 7.23 0.87
CA GLY A 71 -12.70 8.04 0.71
C GLY A 71 -11.64 7.31 -0.10
N TYR A 72 -11.16 7.99 -1.15
CA TYR A 72 -10.01 7.55 -1.93
C TYR A 72 -8.75 7.99 -1.21
N THR A 73 -7.92 7.02 -0.80
CA THR A 73 -6.59 7.21 -0.21
C THR A 73 -5.80 5.93 -0.35
N PHE A 74 -4.48 6.01 -0.19
CA PHE A 74 -3.64 4.85 0.04
C PHE A 74 -3.08 4.87 1.47
N PRO A 75 -3.18 3.76 2.22
CA PRO A 75 -4.14 2.68 2.01
C PRO A 75 -5.58 3.23 2.19
N PRO A 76 -6.61 2.54 1.66
CA PRO A 76 -8.01 2.87 1.92
C PRO A 76 -8.33 3.06 3.40
N HIS A 77 -9.29 3.92 3.74
CA HIS A 77 -9.66 4.17 5.13
C HIS A 77 -10.28 2.97 5.85
N ASN A 78 -10.82 2.00 5.10
CA ASN A 78 -11.33 0.72 5.60
C ASN A 78 -10.29 -0.41 5.61
N ALA A 79 -9.03 -0.11 5.30
CA ALA A 79 -7.92 -1.04 5.49
C ALA A 79 -7.76 -1.42 6.97
N PRO A 80 -7.16 -2.58 7.28
CA PRO A 80 -6.84 -2.95 8.66
C PRO A 80 -6.11 -1.82 9.39
N GLY A 81 -6.40 -1.66 10.68
CA GLY A 81 -5.73 -0.69 11.53
C GLY A 81 -4.22 -0.83 11.49
N SER A 82 -3.65 -2.03 11.48
CA SER A 82 -2.21 -2.25 11.35
C SER A 82 -1.63 -1.69 10.05
N VAL A 83 -2.34 -1.88 8.93
CA VAL A 83 -1.97 -1.36 7.61
C VAL A 83 -2.02 0.18 7.60
N ARG A 84 -3.09 0.77 8.14
CA ARG A 84 -3.23 2.24 8.25
C ARG A 84 -2.19 2.84 9.16
N ARG A 85 -1.90 2.18 10.29
CA ARG A 85 -0.88 2.59 11.26
C ARG A 85 0.51 2.59 10.64
N ALA A 86 0.87 1.52 9.92
CA ALA A 86 2.15 1.44 9.22
C ALA A 86 2.32 2.62 8.25
N TRP A 87 1.31 2.90 7.43
CA TRP A 87 1.36 4.03 6.50
C TRP A 87 1.46 5.39 7.22
N ARG A 88 0.66 5.60 8.27
CA ARG A 88 0.69 6.84 9.07
C ARG A 88 2.04 7.06 9.73
N GLN A 89 2.67 6.02 10.29
CA GLN A 89 3.97 6.12 10.96
C GLN A 89 5.08 6.58 10.00
N ILE A 90 5.05 6.10 8.76
CA ILE A 90 5.94 6.60 7.70
C ILE A 90 5.64 8.06 7.42
N TRP A 91 4.37 8.42 7.23
CA TRP A 91 3.98 9.80 6.96
C TRP A 91 4.41 10.77 8.07
N ASP A 92 4.19 10.43 9.33
CA ASP A 92 4.47 11.31 10.47
C ASP A 92 5.98 11.55 10.64
N SER A 93 6.80 10.54 10.35
CA SER A 93 8.28 10.60 10.44
C SER A 93 8.96 11.09 9.15
N ALA A 94 8.24 11.15 8.03
CA ALA A 94 8.79 11.51 6.73
C ALA A 94 9.23 12.98 6.63
N SER A 95 10.35 13.19 5.92
CA SER A 95 10.77 14.51 5.45
C SER A 95 9.74 15.12 4.49
N PRO A 96 9.75 16.45 4.26
CA PRO A 96 8.87 17.07 3.27
C PRO A 96 8.99 16.44 1.87
N GLU A 97 10.22 16.16 1.42
CA GLU A 97 10.47 15.51 0.13
C GLU A 97 9.85 14.10 0.08
N MET A 98 9.99 13.31 1.16
CA MET A 98 9.37 11.99 1.22
C MET A 98 7.84 12.08 1.22
N LYS A 99 7.25 13.07 1.89
CA LYS A 99 5.80 13.31 1.82
C LYS A 99 5.34 13.60 0.40
N ASP A 100 6.13 14.32 -0.39
CA ASP A 100 5.81 14.55 -1.81
C ASP A 100 5.89 13.25 -2.63
N LYS A 101 6.90 12.40 -2.38
CA LYS A 101 6.97 11.05 -2.98
C LYS A 101 5.75 10.20 -2.61
N MET A 102 5.35 10.19 -1.34
CA MET A 102 4.16 9.47 -0.86
C MET A 102 2.87 9.99 -1.52
N ARG A 103 2.69 11.31 -1.67
CA ARG A 103 1.56 11.89 -2.42
C ARG A 103 1.56 11.44 -3.88
N SER A 104 2.73 11.46 -4.51
CA SER A 104 2.89 11.01 -5.89
C SER A 104 2.57 9.51 -6.04
N PHE A 105 2.96 8.71 -5.04
CA PHE A 105 2.62 7.29 -4.95
C PHE A 105 1.11 7.07 -4.82
N THR A 106 0.42 7.85 -3.99
CA THR A 106 -1.05 7.78 -3.88
C THR A 106 -1.73 8.04 -5.23
N SER A 107 -1.24 9.02 -6.00
CA SER A 107 -1.74 9.24 -7.36
C SER A 107 -1.48 8.06 -8.31
N MET A 108 -0.32 7.42 -8.20
CA MET A 108 -0.01 6.19 -8.96
C MET A 108 -0.96 5.06 -8.57
N PHE A 109 -1.22 4.87 -7.27
CA PHE A 109 -2.18 3.88 -6.78
C PHE A 109 -3.59 4.12 -7.32
N TYR A 110 -4.05 5.36 -7.44
CA TYR A 110 -5.34 5.64 -8.10
C TYR A 110 -5.33 5.29 -9.59
N GLY A 111 -4.20 5.49 -10.27
CA GLY A 111 -4.01 5.00 -11.64
C GLY A 111 -4.16 3.48 -11.71
N PHE A 112 -3.51 2.77 -10.78
CA PHE A 112 -3.62 1.32 -10.64
C PHE A 112 -5.08 0.89 -10.38
N GLU A 113 -5.79 1.49 -9.42
CA GLU A 113 -7.18 1.15 -9.15
C GLU A 113 -8.09 1.40 -10.36
N ARG A 114 -7.85 2.47 -11.12
CA ARG A 114 -8.60 2.74 -12.35
C ARG A 114 -8.34 1.68 -13.42
N ASP A 115 -7.10 1.26 -13.58
CA ASP A 115 -6.72 0.26 -14.58
C ASP A 115 -7.15 -1.15 -14.14
N TYR A 116 -7.34 -1.38 -12.83
CA TYR A 116 -7.80 -2.62 -12.22
C TYR A 116 -8.99 -2.40 -11.25
N PRO A 117 -10.19 -2.05 -11.75
CA PRO A 117 -11.31 -1.50 -10.95
C PRO A 117 -11.91 -2.44 -9.88
N ASN A 118 -11.60 -3.73 -9.94
CA ASN A 118 -12.08 -4.72 -8.96
C ASN A 118 -10.95 -5.28 -8.08
N TYR A 119 -9.72 -4.78 -8.20
CA TYR A 119 -8.57 -5.35 -7.53
C TYR A 119 -8.74 -5.33 -6.00
N MET A 120 -9.05 -4.16 -5.44
CA MET A 120 -9.19 -4.00 -3.99
C MET A 120 -10.36 -4.80 -3.40
N SER A 121 -11.40 -5.09 -4.18
CA SER A 121 -12.51 -5.96 -3.75
C SER A 121 -12.14 -7.45 -3.73
N ASN A 122 -11.09 -7.83 -4.45
CA ASN A 122 -10.65 -9.23 -4.59
C ASN A 122 -9.50 -9.60 -3.65
N ILE A 123 -8.80 -8.62 -3.06
CA ILE A 123 -7.77 -8.92 -2.07
C ILE A 123 -8.40 -9.27 -0.73
N GLN A 124 -7.69 -10.09 0.04
CA GLN A 124 -8.00 -10.30 1.45
C GLN A 124 -7.78 -8.98 2.20
N ASN A 125 -8.78 -8.47 2.91
CA ASN A 125 -8.64 -7.21 3.66
C ASN A 125 -7.92 -7.45 5.00
N ASP A 126 -6.68 -7.91 4.94
CA ASP A 126 -5.80 -8.18 6.07
C ASP A 126 -4.32 -7.90 5.70
N ILE A 127 -3.42 -8.06 6.66
CA ILE A 127 -1.98 -7.79 6.46
C ILE A 127 -1.42 -8.59 5.26
N LYS A 128 -1.84 -9.85 5.10
CA LYS A 128 -1.35 -10.71 4.02
C LYS A 128 -1.82 -10.22 2.65
N GLY A 129 -3.09 -9.82 2.53
CA GLY A 129 -3.60 -9.25 1.29
C GLY A 129 -2.91 -7.93 0.93
N TYR A 130 -2.52 -7.12 1.91
CA TYR A 130 -1.74 -5.90 1.65
C TYR A 130 -0.29 -6.19 1.23
N PHE A 131 0.34 -7.26 1.72
CA PHE A 131 1.62 -7.72 1.17
C PHE A 131 1.50 -8.18 -0.29
N ASN A 132 0.44 -8.90 -0.65
CA ASN A 132 0.18 -9.25 -2.05
C ASN A 132 -0.04 -8.00 -2.92
N LEU A 133 -0.80 -7.02 -2.42
CA LEU A 133 -0.97 -5.73 -3.09
C LEU A 133 0.38 -5.02 -3.31
N ILE A 134 1.26 -5.02 -2.31
CA ILE A 134 2.61 -4.45 -2.45
C ILE A 134 3.40 -5.14 -3.57
N GLU A 135 3.37 -6.47 -3.66
CA GLU A 135 4.04 -7.22 -4.74
C GLU A 135 3.47 -6.88 -6.12
N ASP A 136 2.15 -6.75 -6.23
CA ASP A 136 1.49 -6.39 -7.48
C ASP A 136 1.78 -4.93 -7.87
N LEU A 137 1.87 -4.02 -6.89
CA LEU A 137 2.29 -2.64 -7.13
C LEU A 137 3.76 -2.56 -7.57
N TYR A 138 4.67 -3.35 -6.99
CA TYR A 138 6.05 -3.44 -7.47
C TYR A 138 6.11 -3.87 -8.93
N SER A 139 5.27 -4.83 -9.33
CA SER A 139 5.17 -5.31 -10.70
C SER A 139 4.58 -4.24 -11.62
N HIS A 140 3.52 -3.57 -11.19
CA HIS A 140 2.86 -2.50 -11.93
C HIS A 140 3.82 -1.33 -12.22
N ILE A 141 4.61 -0.90 -11.23
CA ILE A 141 5.50 0.24 -11.41
C ILE A 141 6.69 -0.06 -12.33
N GLN A 142 6.98 -1.32 -12.69
CA GLN A 142 8.06 -1.66 -13.62
C GLN A 142 7.89 -0.98 -14.99
N GLN A 143 6.65 -0.68 -15.39
CA GLN A 143 6.37 0.04 -16.64
C GLN A 143 7.07 1.42 -16.70
N TYR A 144 7.26 2.08 -15.55
CA TYR A 144 7.96 3.37 -15.48
C TYR A 144 9.49 3.26 -15.59
N ASN A 145 10.04 2.05 -15.48
CA ASN A 145 11.48 1.79 -15.59
C ASN A 145 11.86 1.35 -17.02
N ALA A 146 11.16 0.36 -17.56
CA ALA A 146 11.52 -0.26 -18.84
C ALA A 146 11.22 0.64 -20.05
N ASP A 147 10.08 1.34 -20.01
CA ASP A 147 9.57 2.11 -21.15
C ASP A 147 9.54 3.63 -20.85
N GLY A 148 10.14 4.03 -19.73
CA GLY A 148 10.08 5.39 -19.19
C GLY A 148 11.19 6.32 -19.67
N ASP A 149 10.82 7.59 -19.90
CA ASP A 149 11.77 8.69 -19.99
C ASP A 149 12.46 8.96 -18.63
N LEU A 150 13.38 9.92 -18.59
CA LEU A 150 14.11 10.27 -17.36
C LEU A 150 13.18 10.61 -16.18
N GLN A 151 12.02 11.20 -16.45
CA GLN A 151 11.06 11.58 -15.42
C GLN A 151 10.29 10.36 -14.92
N ALA A 152 9.86 9.47 -15.81
CA ALA A 152 9.26 8.18 -15.44
C ALA A 152 10.22 7.31 -14.64
N GLN A 153 11.51 7.25 -15.01
CA GLN A 153 12.52 6.53 -14.24
C GLN A 153 12.76 7.14 -12.84
N LYS A 154 12.59 8.47 -12.71
CA LYS A 154 12.63 9.14 -11.40
C LYS A 154 11.43 8.74 -10.54
N GLN A 155 10.23 8.73 -11.13
CA GLN A 155 9.01 8.27 -10.47
C GLN A 155 9.12 6.80 -10.04
N TYR A 156 9.66 5.93 -10.90
CA TYR A 156 9.94 4.53 -10.56
C TYR A 156 10.77 4.41 -9.27
N ARG A 157 11.88 5.18 -9.16
CA ARG A 157 12.71 5.16 -7.95
C ARG A 157 11.94 5.65 -6.72
N TRP A 158 11.16 6.72 -6.85
CA TRP A 158 10.33 7.22 -5.76
C TRP A 158 9.31 6.20 -5.29
N TYR A 159 8.63 5.52 -6.21
CA TYR A 159 7.61 4.53 -5.86
C TYR A 159 8.21 3.29 -5.22
N ASN A 160 9.37 2.81 -5.69
CA ASN A 160 10.08 1.73 -5.02
C ASN A 160 10.47 2.10 -3.60
N GLU A 161 11.03 3.30 -3.39
CA GLU A 161 11.43 3.79 -2.07
C GLU A 161 10.22 3.84 -1.10
N VAL A 162 9.06 4.34 -1.57
CA VAL A 162 7.82 4.36 -0.77
C VAL A 162 7.32 2.95 -0.45
N LEU A 163 7.33 2.03 -1.42
CA LEU A 163 6.93 0.64 -1.20
C LEU A 163 7.88 -0.09 -0.25
N GLU A 164 9.20 0.16 -0.33
CA GLU A 164 10.20 -0.46 0.55
C GLU A 164 9.99 -0.01 2.00
N LEU A 165 9.76 1.29 2.21
CA LEU A 165 9.41 1.83 3.53
C LEU A 165 8.10 1.25 4.06
N PHE A 166 7.08 1.17 3.20
CA PHE A 166 5.78 0.63 3.60
C PHE A 166 5.85 -0.85 3.96
N THR A 167 6.56 -1.64 3.16
CA THR A 167 6.83 -3.06 3.44
C THR A 167 7.51 -3.20 4.80
N THR A 168 8.59 -2.45 5.02
CA THR A 168 9.37 -2.50 6.28
C THR A 168 8.54 -2.14 7.50
N GLU A 169 7.69 -1.11 7.39
CA GLU A 169 6.83 -0.70 8.51
C GLU A 169 5.71 -1.72 8.77
N LEU A 170 5.11 -2.27 7.71
CA LEU A 170 4.04 -3.27 7.81
C LEU A 170 4.54 -4.59 8.42
N GLU A 171 5.78 -4.98 8.14
CA GLU A 171 6.41 -6.18 8.72
C GLU A 171 6.50 -6.17 10.25
N LYS A 172 6.36 -5.01 10.90
CA LYS A 172 6.31 -4.93 12.37
C LYS A 172 5.09 -5.64 12.96
N PHE A 173 4.03 -5.83 12.17
CA PHE A 173 2.76 -6.45 12.57
C PHE A 173 2.65 -7.94 12.18
N THR A 174 3.72 -8.52 11.63
CA THR A 174 3.86 -9.94 11.26
C THR A 174 5.03 -10.60 11.97
#